data_AF-A0A397SM39-F1
#
_entry.id   AF-A0A397SM39-F1
#
_cell.length_a   1.000
_cell.length_b   1.000
_cell.length_c   1.000
_cell.angle_alpha   90.00
_cell.angle_beta   90.00
_cell.angle_gamma   90.00
#
_symmetry.space_group_name_H-M   'P 1'
#
loop_
_entity.id
_entity.type
_entity.pdbx_description
1 polymer ?
#
loop_
_entity_poly.entity_id
_entity_poly.type
_entity_poly.pdbx_seq_one_letter_code
_entity_poly.pdbx_strand_id
1 'polypeptide(L)'
;MPKKLTLDMVRKIAKKYDGECLSTEYINSKTPMLWKCCQGHIWSIPFNNIKNQKTWCPTCHSPRKTIDNIRQHARSRKGNCLSDKYYNRDTKLKWICEKSHIWEAHPKDVLRGTWCPVCAGNISYTIENAKQIASDRNGECLSTEYINNCSKLLWKCIEGHLWSAPLFSIKHLGNWCPYCAGNARLTLEDMRTLAQKKGGGCLSDKYFNNSIKLKWVCKNNHIWEAVPASIRQGTWCPFCSRFTREKLCRKIVSKYLGPPSKIRRPDFLKTPEYHQELELNIPYYDYGFAIEVQGEQHEKFNKFFHRDDPNNFIK
;
A
#
# COMPACT_ATOMS: atom_id res chain seq x y z
N MET A 1 -68.01 -39.17 11.67
CA MET A 1 -67.36 -39.77 10.49
C MET A 1 -66.87 -38.65 9.57
N PRO A 2 -65.58 -38.62 9.15
CA PRO A 2 -65.10 -37.56 8.27
C PRO A 2 -65.78 -37.66 6.90
N LYS A 3 -66.40 -36.56 6.44
CA LYS A 3 -67.08 -36.46 5.13
C LYS A 3 -66.13 -36.95 4.03
N LYS A 4 -66.52 -37.99 3.28
CA LYS A 4 -65.80 -38.41 2.07
C LYS A 4 -65.74 -37.22 1.12
N LEU A 5 -64.52 -36.78 0.80
CA LEU A 5 -64.28 -35.76 -0.21
C LEU A 5 -64.71 -36.32 -1.57
N THR A 6 -65.61 -35.63 -2.26
CA THR A 6 -66.10 -36.00 -3.59
C THR A 6 -65.53 -35.08 -4.66
N LEU A 7 -65.51 -35.53 -5.91
CA LEU A 7 -65.08 -34.72 -7.07
C LEU A 7 -65.87 -33.40 -7.17
N ASP A 8 -67.13 -33.37 -6.74
CA ASP A 8 -67.94 -32.15 -6.69
C ASP A 8 -67.37 -31.10 -5.73
N MET A 9 -66.81 -31.52 -4.59
CA MET A 9 -66.15 -30.60 -3.66
C MET A 9 -64.88 -30.00 -4.28
N VAL A 10 -64.12 -30.81 -5.03
CA VAL A 10 -62.92 -30.38 -5.76
C VAL A 10 -63.28 -29.31 -6.81
N ARG A 11 -64.34 -29.56 -7.60
CA ARG A 11 -64.84 -28.61 -8.61
C ARG A 11 -65.37 -27.31 -8.00
N LYS A 12 -66.07 -27.38 -6.86
CA LYS A 12 -66.53 -26.18 -6.13
C LYS A 12 -65.36 -25.31 -5.66
N ILE A 13 -64.26 -25.92 -5.20
CA ILE A 13 -63.06 -25.17 -4.81
C ILE A 13 -62.38 -24.53 -6.03
N ALA A 14 -62.30 -25.24 -7.16
CA ALA A 14 -61.78 -24.63 -8.39
C ALA A 14 -62.58 -23.39 -8.81
N LYS A 15 -63.92 -23.48 -8.77
CA LYS A 15 -64.81 -22.35 -9.07
C LYS A 15 -64.64 -21.17 -8.12
N LYS A 16 -64.29 -21.39 -6.85
CA LYS A 16 -64.00 -20.31 -5.90
C LYS A 16 -62.83 -19.42 -6.35
N TYR A 17 -61.92 -19.97 -7.14
CA TYR A 17 -60.74 -19.26 -7.65
C TYR A 17 -60.87 -18.89 -9.14
N ASP A 18 -62.10 -18.79 -9.67
CA ASP A 18 -62.40 -18.53 -11.08
C ASP A 18 -61.63 -19.48 -12.02
N GLY A 19 -61.55 -20.75 -11.64
CA GLY A 19 -60.90 -21.77 -12.46
C GLY A 19 -61.61 -23.11 -12.43
N GLU A 20 -60.99 -24.09 -13.07
CA GLU A 20 -61.60 -25.36 -13.41
C GLU A 20 -60.70 -26.52 -12.98
N CYS A 21 -61.32 -27.61 -12.51
CA CYS A 21 -60.63 -28.88 -12.36
C CYS A 21 -60.92 -29.72 -13.61
N LEU A 22 -59.88 -30.05 -14.37
CA LEU A 22 -59.96 -30.80 -15.62
C LEU A 22 -59.95 -32.31 -15.41
N SER A 23 -59.59 -32.78 -14.22
CA SER A 23 -59.64 -34.22 -13.88
C SER A 23 -61.09 -34.72 -13.78
N THR A 24 -61.34 -35.89 -14.37
CA THR A 24 -62.65 -36.55 -14.41
C THR A 24 -62.93 -37.43 -13.19
N GLU A 25 -61.91 -37.77 -12.41
CA GLU A 25 -62.01 -38.65 -11.24
C GLU A 25 -61.22 -38.10 -10.05
N TYR A 26 -61.71 -38.40 -8.84
CA TYR A 26 -61.01 -38.11 -7.59
C TYR A 26 -60.70 -39.42 -6.85
N ILE A 27 -59.42 -39.78 -6.81
CA ILE A 27 -58.95 -41.01 -6.14
C ILE A 27 -58.71 -40.75 -4.66
N ASN A 28 -57.85 -39.78 -4.34
CA ASN A 28 -57.57 -39.34 -2.98
C ASN A 28 -56.94 -37.93 -2.98
N SER A 29 -56.72 -37.37 -1.80
CA SER A 29 -56.26 -35.98 -1.64
C SER A 29 -54.80 -35.74 -2.04
N LYS A 30 -53.99 -36.80 -2.19
CA LYS A 30 -52.58 -36.77 -2.56
C LYS A 30 -52.34 -37.05 -4.06
N THR A 31 -53.32 -37.62 -4.76
CA THR A 31 -53.22 -37.86 -6.19
C THR A 31 -53.20 -36.53 -6.96
N PRO A 32 -52.24 -36.30 -7.87
CA PRO A 32 -52.22 -35.11 -8.71
C PRO A 32 -53.50 -34.98 -9.55
N MET A 33 -54.05 -33.78 -9.61
CA MET A 33 -55.20 -33.43 -10.45
C MET A 33 -54.80 -32.30 -11.39
N LEU A 34 -55.47 -32.22 -12.54
CA LEU A 34 -55.27 -31.15 -13.52
C LEU A 34 -56.19 -29.97 -13.21
N TRP A 35 -55.60 -28.79 -13.20
CA TRP A 35 -56.24 -27.52 -12.86
C TRP A 35 -56.03 -26.51 -13.97
N LYS A 36 -57.01 -25.62 -14.16
CA LYS A 36 -56.95 -24.52 -15.12
C LYS A 36 -57.42 -23.22 -14.45
N CYS A 37 -56.70 -22.11 -14.63
CA CYS A 37 -57.14 -20.80 -14.11
C CYS A 37 -57.89 -19.99 -15.17
N CYS A 38 -58.48 -18.85 -14.76
CA CYS A 38 -59.15 -17.90 -15.65
C CYS A 38 -58.28 -17.39 -16.82
N GLN A 39 -56.96 -17.38 -16.66
CA GLN A 39 -56.00 -17.01 -17.72
C GLN A 39 -55.63 -18.18 -18.64
N GLY A 40 -56.25 -19.35 -18.47
CA GLY A 40 -56.04 -20.52 -19.32
C GLY A 40 -54.79 -21.35 -18.99
N HIS A 41 -53.99 -20.98 -17.98
CA HIS A 41 -52.84 -21.79 -17.56
C HIS A 41 -53.29 -23.13 -16.98
N ILE A 42 -52.64 -24.21 -17.40
CA ILE A 42 -52.92 -25.57 -16.92
C ILE A 42 -51.74 -26.07 -16.08
N TRP A 43 -52.01 -26.67 -14.92
CA TRP A 43 -50.98 -27.28 -14.07
C TRP A 43 -51.49 -28.53 -13.34
N SER A 44 -50.57 -29.40 -12.91
CA SER A 44 -50.86 -30.65 -12.21
C SER A 44 -50.32 -30.61 -10.79
N ILE A 45 -51.20 -30.60 -9.79
CA ILE A 45 -50.84 -30.74 -8.37
C ILE A 45 -51.95 -31.47 -7.61
N PRO A 46 -51.63 -32.10 -6.46
CA PRO A 46 -52.63 -32.74 -5.61
C PRO A 46 -53.68 -31.78 -5.03
N PHE A 47 -54.88 -32.30 -4.74
CA PHE A 47 -55.98 -31.51 -4.16
C PHE A 47 -55.66 -30.94 -2.77
N ASN A 48 -54.97 -31.71 -1.91
CA ASN A 48 -54.56 -31.21 -0.59
C ASN A 48 -53.63 -29.99 -0.68
N ASN A 49 -52.80 -29.90 -1.73
CA ASN A 49 -51.96 -28.74 -1.97
C ASN A 49 -52.80 -27.52 -2.32
N ILE A 50 -53.81 -27.63 -3.19
CA ILE A 50 -54.74 -26.53 -3.48
C ILE A 50 -55.48 -26.07 -2.22
N LYS A 51 -55.92 -27.02 -1.38
CA LYS A 51 -56.66 -26.72 -0.15
C LYS A 51 -55.81 -26.02 0.90
N ASN A 52 -54.52 -26.35 0.98
CA ASN A 52 -53.62 -25.88 2.04
C ASN A 52 -52.67 -24.75 1.60
N GLN A 53 -52.48 -24.51 0.29
CA GLN A 53 -51.62 -23.46 -0.23
C GLN A 53 -52.36 -22.11 -0.37
N LYS A 54 -51.62 -21.01 -0.22
CA LYS A 54 -52.12 -19.63 -0.42
C LYS A 54 -52.16 -19.19 -1.89
N THR A 55 -51.76 -20.06 -2.82
CA THR A 55 -51.55 -19.72 -4.24
C THR A 55 -52.35 -20.66 -5.13
N TRP A 56 -53.28 -20.10 -5.90
CA TRP A 56 -54.14 -20.86 -6.82
C TRP A 56 -53.39 -21.30 -8.08
N CYS A 57 -52.90 -20.35 -8.88
CA CYS A 57 -52.18 -20.61 -10.13
C CYS A 57 -50.71 -20.20 -9.98
N PRO A 58 -49.73 -21.12 -10.11
CA PRO A 58 -48.31 -20.81 -9.93
C PRO A 58 -47.79 -19.81 -10.98
N THR A 59 -48.31 -19.89 -12.21
CA THR A 59 -47.92 -18.99 -13.30
C THR A 59 -48.48 -17.58 -13.11
N CYS A 60 -49.73 -17.44 -12.66
CA CYS A 60 -50.30 -16.13 -12.36
C CYS A 60 -49.70 -15.51 -11.09
N HIS A 61 -49.39 -16.35 -10.08
CA HIS A 61 -48.81 -15.88 -8.82
C HIS A 61 -47.34 -15.45 -8.97
N SER A 62 -46.59 -16.07 -9.87
CA SER A 62 -45.19 -15.72 -10.12
C SER A 62 -44.85 -15.93 -11.60
N PRO A 63 -45.21 -14.97 -12.46
CA PRO A 63 -44.80 -15.01 -13.86
C PRO A 63 -43.27 -15.02 -13.96
N ARG A 64 -42.72 -15.79 -14.90
CA ARG A 64 -41.28 -15.76 -15.18
C ARG A 64 -40.91 -14.35 -15.60
N LYS A 65 -39.96 -13.75 -14.88
CA LYS A 65 -39.42 -12.43 -15.23
C LYS A 65 -38.76 -12.50 -16.61
N THR A 66 -39.06 -11.54 -17.48
CA THR A 66 -38.42 -11.36 -18.79
C THR A 66 -37.26 -10.38 -18.69
N ILE A 67 -36.45 -10.28 -19.74
CA ILE A 67 -35.41 -9.25 -19.83
C ILE A 67 -36.01 -7.83 -19.72
N ASP A 68 -37.23 -7.63 -20.19
CA ASP A 68 -37.91 -6.33 -20.10
C ASP A 68 -38.29 -6.00 -18.65
N ASN A 69 -38.71 -6.98 -17.85
CA ASN A 69 -38.91 -6.75 -16.41
C ASN A 69 -37.61 -6.33 -15.73
N ILE A 70 -36.47 -6.91 -16.14
CA ILE A 70 -35.15 -6.54 -15.61
C ILE A 70 -34.76 -5.11 -16.02
N ARG A 71 -34.96 -4.75 -17.30
CA ARG A 71 -34.69 -3.40 -17.81
C ARG A 71 -35.59 -2.36 -17.13
N GLN A 72 -36.86 -2.66 -16.93
CA GLN A 72 -37.80 -1.77 -16.22
C GLN A 72 -37.35 -1.53 -14.77
N HIS A 73 -36.91 -2.58 -14.06
CA HIS A 73 -36.36 -2.43 -12.72
C HIS A 73 -35.07 -1.61 -12.71
N ALA A 74 -34.21 -1.75 -13.72
CA ALA A 74 -33.02 -0.91 -13.82
C ALA A 74 -33.38 0.56 -14.03
N ARG A 75 -34.38 0.86 -14.87
CA ARG A 75 -34.88 2.21 -15.13
C ARG A 75 -35.50 2.86 -13.91
N SER A 76 -36.22 2.12 -13.05
CA SER A 76 -36.77 2.68 -11.81
C SER A 76 -35.68 3.11 -10.82
N ARG A 77 -34.45 2.62 -10.97
CA ARG A 77 -33.26 3.02 -10.22
C ARG A 77 -32.36 3.98 -11.01
N LYS A 78 -32.95 4.67 -12.00
CA LYS A 78 -32.26 5.61 -12.89
C LYS A 78 -31.05 5.00 -13.60
N GLY A 79 -31.16 3.74 -14.01
CA GLY A 79 -30.13 3.05 -14.76
C GLY A 79 -30.70 2.20 -15.89
N ASN A 80 -29.89 1.30 -16.44
CA ASN A 80 -30.34 0.37 -17.46
C ASN A 80 -29.63 -0.98 -17.33
N CYS A 81 -30.22 -2.02 -17.93
CA CYS A 81 -29.58 -3.31 -18.12
C CYS A 81 -29.07 -3.37 -19.58
N LEU A 82 -27.77 -3.56 -19.75
CA LEU A 82 -27.09 -3.62 -21.05
C LEU A 82 -27.08 -5.03 -21.66
N SER A 83 -27.49 -6.05 -20.91
CA SER A 83 -27.59 -7.40 -21.44
C SER A 83 -28.82 -7.59 -22.33
N ASP A 84 -28.66 -8.38 -23.40
CA ASP A 84 -29.74 -8.66 -24.36
C ASP A 84 -30.66 -9.79 -23.92
N LYS A 85 -30.14 -10.75 -23.16
CA LYS A 85 -30.84 -11.97 -22.77
C LYS A 85 -30.83 -12.16 -21.26
N TYR A 86 -31.96 -12.58 -20.72
CA TYR A 86 -32.10 -13.03 -19.32
C TYR A 86 -32.47 -14.50 -19.31
N TYR A 87 -31.53 -15.35 -18.89
CA TYR A 87 -31.74 -16.80 -18.82
C TYR A 87 -32.31 -17.22 -17.47
N ASN A 88 -31.70 -16.76 -16.37
CA ASN A 88 -32.12 -17.07 -15.01
C ASN A 88 -31.52 -16.06 -14.01
N ARG A 89 -31.89 -16.21 -12.74
CA ARG A 89 -31.50 -15.32 -11.63
C ARG A 89 -30.03 -15.42 -11.21
N ASP A 90 -29.33 -16.44 -11.68
CA ASP A 90 -27.96 -16.81 -11.30
C ASP A 90 -26.94 -16.52 -12.41
N THR A 91 -27.36 -16.20 -13.63
CA THR A 91 -26.48 -15.66 -14.68
C THR A 91 -26.27 -14.17 -14.46
N LYS A 92 -25.02 -13.71 -14.38
CA LYS A 92 -24.70 -12.29 -14.26
C LYS A 92 -25.18 -11.51 -15.49
N LEU A 93 -25.69 -10.30 -15.26
CA LEU A 93 -26.01 -9.34 -16.31
C LEU A 93 -25.13 -8.09 -16.16
N LYS A 94 -25.01 -7.31 -17.24
CA LYS A 94 -24.34 -6.01 -17.28
C LYS A 94 -25.33 -4.89 -17.03
N TRP A 95 -24.97 -3.98 -16.13
CA TRP A 95 -25.81 -2.88 -15.66
C TRP A 95 -25.09 -1.55 -15.81
N ILE A 96 -25.85 -0.46 -15.96
CA ILE A 96 -25.36 0.92 -15.95
C ILE A 96 -26.25 1.78 -15.05
N CYS A 97 -25.67 2.72 -14.29
CA CYS A 97 -26.40 3.65 -13.43
C CYS A 97 -26.44 5.07 -14.01
N GLU A 98 -27.17 5.98 -13.36
CA GLU A 98 -27.30 7.40 -13.74
C GLU A 98 -25.95 8.11 -13.90
N LYS A 99 -24.95 7.73 -13.10
CA LYS A 99 -23.57 8.26 -13.16
C LYS A 99 -22.68 7.52 -14.18
N SER A 100 -23.28 6.76 -15.09
CA SER A 100 -22.60 6.01 -16.16
C SER A 100 -21.60 4.94 -15.71
N HIS A 101 -21.65 4.48 -14.45
CA HIS A 101 -20.83 3.35 -14.00
C HIS A 101 -21.41 2.03 -14.53
N ILE A 102 -20.55 1.20 -15.12
CA ILE A 102 -20.90 -0.13 -15.64
C ILE A 102 -20.41 -1.20 -14.67
N TRP A 103 -21.26 -2.19 -14.35
CA TRP A 103 -20.85 -3.33 -13.52
C TRP A 103 -21.60 -4.61 -13.87
N GLU A 104 -21.07 -5.74 -13.42
CA GLU A 104 -21.70 -7.06 -13.53
C GLU A 104 -22.25 -7.51 -12.18
N ALA A 105 -23.50 -7.97 -12.15
CA ALA A 105 -24.13 -8.49 -10.95
C ALA A 105 -25.22 -9.51 -11.29
N HIS A 106 -25.49 -10.40 -10.33
CA HIS A 106 -26.62 -11.34 -10.46
C HIS A 106 -27.95 -10.59 -10.32
N PRO A 107 -28.94 -10.85 -11.21
CA PRO A 107 -30.26 -10.23 -11.15
C PRO A 107 -30.95 -10.41 -9.80
N LYS A 108 -30.77 -11.56 -9.13
CA LYS A 108 -31.34 -11.79 -7.79
C LYS A 108 -30.90 -10.77 -6.75
N ASP A 109 -29.65 -10.33 -6.80
CA ASP A 109 -29.10 -9.39 -5.82
C ASP A 109 -29.54 -7.97 -6.12
N VAL A 110 -29.56 -7.62 -7.42
CA VAL A 110 -30.03 -6.32 -7.88
C VAL A 110 -31.51 -6.11 -7.53
N LEU A 111 -32.35 -7.11 -7.82
CA LEU A 111 -33.78 -7.09 -7.50
C LEU A 111 -34.06 -7.07 -5.99
N ARG A 112 -33.13 -7.56 -5.16
CA ARG A 112 -33.26 -7.59 -3.69
C ARG A 112 -32.92 -6.25 -3.04
N GLY A 113 -32.10 -5.41 -3.66
CA GLY A 113 -31.70 -4.15 -3.06
C GLY A 113 -30.35 -3.62 -3.51
N THR A 114 -29.43 -4.50 -3.91
CA THR A 114 -28.07 -4.12 -4.30
C THR A 114 -28.09 -3.31 -5.60
N TRP A 115 -27.22 -2.32 -5.73
CA TRP A 115 -27.16 -1.48 -6.94
C TRP A 115 -25.72 -1.24 -7.37
N CYS A 116 -25.46 -0.08 -7.99
CA CYS A 116 -24.14 0.35 -8.44
C CYS A 116 -23.15 0.33 -7.27
N PRO A 117 -22.12 -0.55 -7.32
CA PRO A 117 -21.16 -0.67 -6.24
C PRO A 117 -20.31 0.60 -6.13
N VAL A 118 -20.01 1.27 -7.26
CA VAL A 118 -19.28 2.56 -7.27
C VAL A 118 -20.08 3.66 -6.55
N CYS A 119 -21.37 3.81 -6.84
CA CYS A 119 -22.21 4.80 -6.15
C CYS A 119 -22.43 4.47 -4.66
N ALA A 120 -22.38 3.19 -4.29
CA ALA A 120 -22.48 2.72 -2.92
C ALA A 120 -21.14 2.78 -2.15
N GLY A 121 -20.06 3.29 -2.76
CA GLY A 121 -18.73 3.35 -2.15
C GLY A 121 -17.92 2.05 -2.19
N ASN A 122 -18.49 0.98 -2.76
CA ASN A 122 -17.81 -0.29 -3.05
C ASN A 122 -17.10 -0.20 -4.42
N ILE A 123 -16.02 0.56 -4.50
CA ILE A 123 -15.35 0.81 -5.77
C ILE A 123 -14.55 -0.43 -6.23
N SER A 124 -14.93 -1.02 -7.36
CA SER A 124 -14.04 -1.89 -8.14
C SER A 124 -13.19 -0.99 -9.04
N TYR A 125 -11.94 -0.76 -8.67
CA TYR A 125 -11.00 -0.08 -9.56
C TYR A 125 -10.64 -0.98 -10.75
N THR A 126 -10.14 -0.36 -11.81
CA THR A 126 -9.59 -1.02 -12.99
C THR A 126 -8.09 -0.76 -13.08
N ILE A 127 -7.39 -1.51 -13.94
CA ILE A 127 -5.96 -1.25 -14.19
C ILE A 127 -5.74 0.13 -14.84
N GLU A 128 -6.70 0.59 -15.64
CA GLU A 128 -6.73 1.93 -16.23
C GLU A 128 -6.77 3.01 -15.15
N ASN A 129 -7.54 2.81 -14.08
CA ASN A 129 -7.53 3.74 -12.94
C ASN A 129 -6.16 3.80 -12.26
N ALA A 130 -5.47 2.66 -12.11
CA ALA A 130 -4.13 2.63 -11.53
C ALA A 130 -3.11 3.36 -12.42
N LYS A 131 -3.20 3.17 -13.75
CA LYS A 131 -2.35 3.88 -14.73
C LYS A 131 -2.60 5.39 -14.70
N GLN A 132 -3.85 5.83 -14.64
CA GLN A 132 -4.19 7.25 -14.53
C GLN A 132 -3.62 7.87 -13.24
N ILE A 133 -3.81 7.21 -12.10
CA ILE A 133 -3.27 7.68 -10.81
C ILE A 133 -1.74 7.77 -10.85
N ALA A 134 -1.07 6.86 -11.56
CA ALA A 134 0.36 6.94 -11.74
C ALA A 134 0.76 8.16 -12.58
N SER A 135 0.06 8.38 -13.70
CA SER A 135 0.29 9.51 -14.59
C SER A 135 0.08 10.85 -13.89
N ASP A 136 -0.99 10.98 -13.09
CA ASP A 136 -1.29 12.18 -12.29
C ASP A 136 -0.17 12.50 -11.26
N ARG A 137 0.65 11.51 -10.91
CA ARG A 137 1.79 11.62 -9.99
C ARG A 137 3.14 11.59 -10.69
N ASN A 138 3.18 11.89 -11.99
CA ASN A 138 4.38 11.86 -12.83
C ASN A 138 5.11 10.51 -12.77
N GLY A 139 4.35 9.42 -12.84
CA GLY A 139 4.92 8.08 -12.90
C GLY A 139 4.09 7.13 -13.72
N GLU A 140 4.43 5.85 -13.64
CA GLU A 140 3.85 4.79 -14.46
C GLU A 140 3.43 3.61 -13.59
N CYS A 141 2.27 3.03 -13.89
CA CYS A 141 1.89 1.71 -13.40
C CYS A 141 2.28 0.69 -14.47
N LEU A 142 3.23 -0.19 -14.14
CA LEU A 142 3.81 -1.19 -15.04
C LEU A 142 3.03 -2.51 -15.05
N SER A 143 2.09 -2.68 -14.12
CA SER A 143 1.22 -3.86 -14.10
C SER A 143 0.23 -3.86 -15.26
N THR A 144 -0.03 -5.03 -15.81
CA THR A 144 -1.01 -5.25 -16.89
C THR A 144 -2.39 -5.64 -16.37
N GLU A 145 -2.46 -6.23 -15.18
CA GLU A 145 -3.69 -6.74 -14.59
C GLU A 145 -3.93 -6.15 -13.20
N TYR A 146 -5.21 -5.96 -12.86
CA TYR A 146 -5.65 -5.54 -11.54
C TYR A 146 -6.68 -6.53 -11.00
N ILE A 147 -6.34 -7.20 -9.89
CA ILE A 147 -7.20 -8.20 -9.26
C ILE A 147 -8.13 -7.55 -8.23
N ASN A 148 -7.56 -6.81 -7.27
CA ASN A 148 -8.27 -6.12 -6.21
C ASN A 148 -7.40 -5.02 -5.57
N ASN A 149 -7.96 -4.28 -4.62
CA ASN A 149 -7.33 -3.09 -4.02
C ASN A 149 -6.16 -3.41 -3.08
N CYS A 150 -6.05 -4.65 -2.62
CA CYS A 150 -5.00 -5.16 -1.75
C CYS A 150 -3.89 -5.88 -2.53
N SER A 151 -4.15 -6.31 -3.76
CA SER A 151 -3.15 -6.90 -4.65
C SER A 151 -2.10 -5.86 -5.01
N LYS A 152 -0.83 -6.27 -4.97
CA LYS A 152 0.29 -5.38 -5.28
C LYS A 152 0.38 -5.15 -6.79
N LEU A 153 0.58 -3.89 -7.16
CA LEU A 153 0.94 -3.48 -8.52
C LEU A 153 2.40 -3.00 -8.53
N LEU A 154 3.02 -3.00 -9.71
CA LEU A 154 4.35 -2.48 -9.95
C LEU A 154 4.26 -1.02 -10.42
N TRP A 155 5.04 -0.15 -9.79
CA TRP A 155 5.02 1.30 -10.01
C TRP A 155 6.42 1.81 -10.30
N LYS A 156 6.47 2.89 -11.08
CA LYS A 156 7.69 3.65 -11.41
C LYS A 156 7.42 5.14 -11.19
N CYS A 157 8.33 5.87 -10.55
CA CYS A 157 8.22 7.33 -10.39
C CYS A 157 9.06 8.06 -11.44
N ILE A 158 8.95 9.39 -11.46
CA ILE A 158 9.72 10.27 -12.37
C ILE A 158 11.25 10.07 -12.23
N GLU A 159 11.73 9.82 -11.02
CA GLU A 159 13.15 9.55 -10.73
C GLU A 159 13.59 8.12 -11.16
N GLY A 160 12.68 7.33 -11.74
CA GLY A 160 12.96 5.98 -12.24
C GLY A 160 12.92 4.88 -11.19
N HIS A 161 12.64 5.18 -9.92
CA HIS A 161 12.56 4.15 -8.87
C HIS A 161 11.39 3.19 -9.11
N LEU A 162 11.65 1.89 -8.97
CA LEU A 162 10.65 0.83 -9.07
C LEU A 162 10.24 0.32 -7.70
N TRP A 163 8.94 0.18 -7.44
CA TRP A 163 8.46 -0.43 -6.20
C TRP A 163 7.12 -1.15 -6.39
N SER A 164 6.82 -2.05 -5.44
CA SER A 164 5.59 -2.81 -5.43
C SER A 164 4.69 -2.35 -4.29
N ALA A 165 3.47 -1.92 -4.61
CA ALA A 165 2.49 -1.45 -3.64
C ALA A 165 1.05 -1.70 -4.10
N PRO A 166 0.09 -1.92 -3.19
CA PRO A 166 -1.31 -2.04 -3.54
C PRO A 166 -1.93 -0.68 -3.89
N LEU A 167 -2.90 -0.67 -4.80
CA LEU A 167 -3.60 0.55 -5.23
C LEU A 167 -4.26 1.27 -4.04
N PHE A 168 -4.74 0.53 -3.05
CA PHE A 168 -5.29 1.10 -1.82
C PHE A 168 -4.31 2.04 -1.11
N SER A 169 -3.05 1.62 -0.94
CA SER A 169 -2.01 2.42 -0.29
C SER A 169 -1.73 3.71 -1.07
N ILE A 170 -1.72 3.60 -2.40
CA ILE A 170 -1.43 4.74 -3.28
C ILE A 170 -2.54 5.76 -3.24
N LYS A 171 -3.78 5.31 -3.43
CA LYS A 171 -4.94 6.19 -3.59
C LYS A 171 -5.47 6.72 -2.27
N HIS A 172 -5.63 5.86 -1.27
CA HIS A 172 -6.33 6.20 -0.03
C HIS A 172 -5.39 6.64 1.10
N LEU A 173 -4.17 6.11 1.16
CA LEU A 173 -3.19 6.49 2.19
C LEU A 173 -2.22 7.59 1.72
N GLY A 174 -2.25 7.95 0.43
CA GLY A 174 -1.36 8.99 -0.13
C GLY A 174 0.09 8.54 -0.31
N ASN A 175 0.43 7.28 -0.06
CA ASN A 175 1.79 6.77 -0.23
C ASN A 175 2.15 6.73 -1.73
N TRP A 176 3.32 7.26 -2.11
CA TRP A 176 3.78 7.21 -3.50
C TRP A 176 5.08 6.42 -3.63
N CYS A 177 6.18 7.09 -3.92
CA CYS A 177 7.49 6.46 -4.06
C CYS A 177 8.20 6.40 -2.70
N PRO A 178 8.52 5.20 -2.17
CA PRO A 178 9.21 5.08 -0.89
C PRO A 178 10.65 5.60 -0.96
N TYR A 179 11.29 5.56 -2.14
CA TYR A 179 12.64 6.07 -2.34
C TYR A 179 12.67 7.60 -2.29
N CYS A 180 11.80 8.28 -3.03
CA CYS A 180 11.66 9.74 -2.97
C CYS A 180 11.26 10.23 -1.57
N ALA A 181 10.42 9.48 -0.87
CA ALA A 181 9.99 9.80 0.50
C ALA A 181 11.04 9.45 1.57
N GLY A 182 12.17 8.82 1.21
CA GLY A 182 13.20 8.38 2.17
C GLY A 182 12.78 7.19 3.06
N ASN A 183 11.65 6.55 2.76
CA ASN A 183 11.06 5.43 3.49
C ASN A 183 11.37 4.06 2.87
N ALA A 184 12.15 4.02 1.79
CA ALA A 184 12.58 2.77 1.17
C ALA A 184 13.37 1.92 2.16
N ARG A 185 13.10 0.61 2.13
CA ARG A 185 13.95 -0.34 2.84
C ARG A 185 15.33 -0.29 2.21
N LEU A 186 16.30 0.11 3.01
CA LEU A 186 17.69 0.11 2.61
C LEU A 186 18.18 -1.31 2.39
N THR A 187 19.17 -1.43 1.52
CA THR A 187 19.85 -2.67 1.15
C THR A 187 21.30 -2.61 1.63
N LEU A 188 21.99 -3.75 1.56
CA LEU A 188 23.42 -3.79 1.80
C LEU A 188 24.19 -2.89 0.81
N GLU A 189 23.71 -2.79 -0.43
CA GLU A 189 24.35 -1.97 -1.45
C GLU A 189 24.23 -0.48 -1.13
N ASP A 190 23.09 -0.04 -0.60
CA ASP A 190 22.93 1.33 -0.09
C ASP A 190 23.95 1.63 1.02
N MET A 191 24.26 0.65 1.87
CA MET A 191 25.27 0.80 2.93
C MET A 191 26.70 0.89 2.37
N ARG A 192 26.99 0.15 1.30
CA ARG A 192 28.28 0.22 0.60
C ARG A 192 28.43 1.56 -0.11
N THR A 193 27.43 2.02 -0.84
CA THR A 193 27.43 3.35 -1.46
C THR A 193 27.58 4.46 -0.41
N LEU A 194 26.88 4.35 0.72
CA LEU A 194 27.02 5.28 1.85
C LEU A 194 28.45 5.32 2.39
N ALA A 195 29.09 4.15 2.55
CA ALA A 195 30.46 4.07 3.01
C ALA A 195 31.44 4.69 2.01
N GLN A 196 31.27 4.43 0.71
CA GLN A 196 32.09 5.00 -0.36
C GLN A 196 31.99 6.52 -0.39
N LYS A 197 30.77 7.09 -0.26
CA LYS A 197 30.57 8.55 -0.16
C LYS A 197 31.31 9.19 1.02
N LYS A 198 31.53 8.45 2.10
CA LYS A 198 32.32 8.90 3.26
C LYS A 198 33.82 8.53 3.17
N GLY A 199 34.28 8.09 2.01
CA GLY A 199 35.67 7.71 1.76
C GLY A 199 36.07 6.43 2.49
N GLY A 200 35.22 5.41 2.46
CA GLY A 200 35.49 4.11 3.07
C GLY A 200 34.65 2.98 2.47
N GLY A 201 34.49 1.90 3.23
CA GLY A 201 33.78 0.69 2.80
C GLY A 201 32.92 0.09 3.90
N CYS A 202 31.93 -0.70 3.50
CA CYS A 202 31.17 -1.59 4.38
C CYS A 202 31.70 -3.02 4.19
N LEU A 203 32.22 -3.62 5.25
CA LEU A 203 32.83 -4.96 5.24
C LEU A 203 31.84 -6.07 5.63
N SER A 204 30.59 -5.72 5.99
CA SER A 204 29.57 -6.71 6.30
C SER A 204 28.98 -7.33 5.04
N ASP A 205 28.70 -8.64 5.11
CA ASP A 205 28.09 -9.39 4.01
C ASP A 205 26.56 -9.41 4.05
N LYS A 206 25.97 -8.97 5.18
CA LYS A 206 24.53 -8.99 5.41
C LYS A 206 24.07 -7.69 6.04
N TYR A 207 22.91 -7.21 5.60
CA TYR A 207 22.19 -6.10 6.19
C TYR A 207 20.77 -6.54 6.56
N PHE A 208 20.41 -6.37 7.82
CA PHE A 208 19.09 -6.73 8.33
C PHE A 208 18.20 -5.50 8.55
N ASN A 209 18.71 -4.51 9.30
CA ASN A 209 18.01 -3.27 9.60
C ASN A 209 19.01 -2.19 10.08
N ASN A 210 18.51 -0.97 10.32
CA ASN A 210 19.33 0.18 10.71
C ASN A 210 19.85 0.14 12.16
N SER A 211 19.42 -0.83 12.97
CA SER A 211 19.76 -0.94 14.39
C SER A 211 20.81 -2.01 14.66
N ILE A 212 21.05 -2.93 13.73
CA ILE A 212 22.09 -3.95 13.84
C ILE A 212 23.41 -3.38 13.33
N LYS A 213 24.48 -3.57 14.11
CA LYS A 213 25.81 -3.07 13.77
C LYS A 213 26.34 -3.73 12.49
N LEU A 214 26.97 -2.92 11.65
CA LEU A 214 27.79 -3.37 10.51
C LEU A 214 29.26 -3.07 10.80
N LYS A 215 30.15 -3.77 10.10
CA LYS A 215 31.60 -3.49 10.09
C LYS A 215 31.91 -2.49 8.98
N TRP A 216 32.59 -1.41 9.34
CA TRP A 216 32.95 -0.31 8.45
C TRP A 216 34.47 -0.16 8.41
N VAL A 217 34.98 0.34 7.29
CA VAL A 217 36.38 0.73 7.10
C VAL A 217 36.44 2.15 6.55
N CYS A 218 37.40 2.95 6.98
CA CYS A 218 37.63 4.30 6.46
C CYS A 218 38.86 4.35 5.55
N LYS A 219 39.09 5.47 4.87
CA LYS A 219 40.29 5.70 4.03
C LYS A 219 41.63 5.45 4.73
N ASN A 220 41.67 5.57 6.06
CA ASN A 220 42.87 5.34 6.86
C ASN A 220 42.94 3.88 7.38
N ASN A 221 42.17 2.95 6.80
CA ASN A 221 42.10 1.53 7.14
C ASN A 221 41.68 1.18 8.58
N HIS A 222 41.19 2.14 9.36
CA HIS A 222 40.57 1.81 10.65
C HIS A 222 39.27 1.04 10.42
N ILE A 223 39.12 -0.08 11.13
CA ILE A 223 37.92 -0.92 11.11
C ILE A 223 37.15 -0.71 12.42
N TRP A 224 35.84 -0.51 12.34
CA TRP A 224 34.98 -0.39 13.52
C TRP A 224 33.58 -0.92 13.27
N GLU A 225 32.83 -1.13 14.36
CA GLU A 225 31.43 -1.51 14.31
C GLU A 225 30.53 -0.34 14.69
N ALA A 226 29.53 -0.07 13.86
CA ALA A 226 28.55 0.98 14.10
C ALA A 226 27.19 0.63 13.48
N VAL A 227 26.12 1.16 14.06
CA VAL A 227 24.77 0.98 13.52
C VAL A 227 24.59 1.90 12.29
N PRO A 228 23.98 1.41 11.20
CA PRO A 228 23.71 2.22 10.00
C PRO A 228 22.97 3.53 10.27
N ALA A 229 22.04 3.53 11.24
CA ALA A 229 21.32 4.74 11.64
C ALA A 229 22.28 5.89 12.03
N SER A 230 23.32 5.61 12.83
CA SER A 230 24.27 6.64 13.27
C SER A 230 25.13 7.14 12.12
N ILE A 231 25.54 6.23 11.23
CA ILE A 231 26.35 6.57 10.06
C ILE A 231 25.58 7.51 9.13
N ARG A 232 24.29 7.24 8.91
CA ARG A 232 23.38 8.09 8.14
C ARG A 232 23.15 9.46 8.78
N GLN A 233 23.09 9.53 10.11
CA GLN A 233 22.97 10.79 10.86
C GLN A 233 24.25 11.65 10.84
N GLY A 234 25.36 11.13 10.29
CA GLY A 234 26.57 11.90 10.04
C GLY A 234 27.83 11.35 10.72
N THR A 235 27.68 10.48 11.74
CA THR A 235 28.84 9.88 12.42
C THR A 235 29.67 9.03 11.46
N TRP A 236 30.97 8.91 11.73
CA TRP A 236 31.88 8.13 10.90
C TRP A 236 32.98 7.48 11.74
N CYS A 237 34.19 7.37 11.21
CA CYS A 237 35.31 6.71 11.87
C CYS A 237 35.67 7.41 13.19
N PRO A 238 35.54 6.72 14.35
CA PRO A 238 35.84 7.30 15.65
C PRO A 238 37.33 7.61 15.84
N PHE A 239 38.19 6.95 15.07
CA PHE A 239 39.65 7.11 15.12
C PHE A 239 40.16 8.26 14.25
N CYS A 240 39.39 8.69 13.24
CA CYS A 240 39.78 9.78 12.34
C CYS A 240 39.34 11.16 12.83
N SER A 241 38.53 11.24 13.90
CA SER A 241 38.15 12.54 14.45
C SER A 241 39.37 13.25 15.04
N ARG A 242 39.59 14.53 14.67
CA ARG A 242 40.70 15.38 15.14
C ARG A 242 40.79 15.38 16.67
N PHE A 243 39.64 15.46 17.33
CA PHE A 243 39.54 15.45 18.80
C PHE A 243 39.97 14.12 19.43
N THR A 244 39.84 12.98 18.72
CA THR A 244 40.27 11.68 19.25
C THR A 244 41.79 11.60 19.36
N ARG A 245 42.53 12.09 18.36
CA ARG A 245 44.00 12.11 18.38
C ARG A 245 44.53 13.06 19.45
N GLU A 246 44.01 14.28 19.53
CA GLU A 246 44.38 15.23 20.59
C GLU A 246 44.07 14.68 21.98
N LYS A 247 42.89 14.09 22.18
CA LYS A 247 42.50 13.50 23.47
C LYS A 247 43.39 12.32 23.85
N LEU A 248 43.79 11.49 22.88
CA LEU A 248 44.72 10.38 23.12
C LEU A 248 46.12 10.90 23.49
N CYS A 249 46.69 11.83 22.71
CA CYS A 249 47.97 12.47 23.02
C CYS A 249 47.93 13.13 24.40
N ARG A 250 46.88 13.90 24.70
CA ARG A 250 46.69 14.53 26.01
C ARG A 250 46.64 13.49 27.13
N LYS A 251 45.87 12.41 26.98
CA LYS A 251 45.81 11.32 27.98
C LYS A 251 47.18 10.68 28.23
N ILE A 252 47.93 10.39 27.16
CA ILE A 252 49.25 9.76 27.25
C ILE A 252 50.22 10.71 27.96
N VAL A 253 50.37 11.94 27.45
CA VAL A 253 51.35 12.90 27.98
C VAL A 253 51.00 13.31 29.40
N SER A 254 49.71 13.49 29.72
CA SER A 254 49.29 13.82 31.08
C SER A 254 49.54 12.73 32.11
N LYS A 255 49.69 11.46 31.68
CA LYS A 255 50.12 10.38 32.58
C LYS A 255 51.55 10.59 33.08
N TYR A 256 52.43 11.21 32.28
CA TYR A 256 53.84 11.38 32.59
C TYR A 256 54.17 12.79 33.12
N LEU A 257 53.53 13.83 32.57
CA LEU A 257 53.86 15.23 32.85
C LEU A 257 52.76 15.99 33.59
N GLY A 258 51.67 15.32 33.99
CA GLY A 258 50.50 15.97 34.57
C GLY A 258 49.66 16.75 33.54
N PRO A 259 48.59 17.45 33.94
CA PRO A 259 47.72 18.15 33.00
C PRO A 259 48.47 19.29 32.28
N PRO A 260 48.27 19.49 30.97
CA PRO A 260 48.84 20.62 30.23
C PRO A 260 48.21 21.95 30.68
N SER A 261 48.82 23.06 30.28
CA SER A 261 48.30 24.41 30.55
C SER A 261 46.89 24.60 29.98
N LYS A 262 46.09 25.41 30.70
CA LYS A 262 44.74 25.81 30.29
C LYS A 262 44.78 26.93 29.24
N ILE A 263 45.86 27.72 29.21
CA ILE A 263 46.05 28.80 28.25
C ILE A 263 46.50 28.16 26.94
N ARG A 264 45.61 28.08 25.95
CA ARG A 264 45.93 27.53 24.62
C ARG A 264 46.36 28.60 23.60
N ARG A 265 46.05 29.85 23.90
CA ARG A 265 46.28 31.03 23.06
C ARG A 265 47.17 32.01 23.83
N PRO A 266 48.49 31.77 23.88
CA PRO A 266 49.38 32.61 24.65
C PRO A 266 49.67 33.93 23.92
N ASP A 267 49.80 35.02 24.69
CA ASP A 267 50.07 36.35 24.13
C ASP A 267 51.37 36.44 23.34
N PHE A 268 52.38 35.62 23.66
CA PHE A 268 53.67 35.62 22.97
C PHE A 268 53.60 35.16 21.51
N LEU A 269 52.47 34.60 21.07
CA LEU A 269 52.24 34.27 19.65
C LEU A 269 51.59 35.41 18.86
N LYS A 270 51.30 36.55 19.50
CA LYS A 270 50.83 37.77 18.81
C LYS A 270 52.04 38.46 18.17
N THR A 271 51.88 38.92 16.94
CA THR A 271 52.89 39.74 16.25
C THR A 271 52.22 40.99 15.66
N PRO A 272 52.98 42.04 15.30
CA PRO A 272 52.44 43.21 14.62
C PRO A 272 51.72 42.87 13.30
N GLU A 273 52.13 41.81 12.60
CA GLU A 273 51.44 41.33 11.39
C GLU A 273 50.25 40.40 11.69
N TYR A 274 50.23 39.73 12.85
CA TYR A 274 49.23 38.75 13.25
C TYR A 274 48.62 39.09 14.62
N HIS A 275 47.57 39.91 14.61
CA HIS A 275 46.83 40.30 15.82
C HIS A 275 45.90 39.21 16.38
N GLN A 276 45.65 38.13 15.61
CA GLN A 276 44.85 36.99 16.07
C GLN A 276 45.70 36.00 16.86
N GLU A 277 45.16 35.55 17.99
CA GLU A 277 45.80 34.55 18.85
C GLU A 277 45.89 33.17 18.19
N LEU A 278 47.11 32.74 17.86
CA LEU A 278 47.39 31.36 17.44
C LEU A 278 47.14 30.38 18.60
N GLU A 279 46.51 29.25 18.29
CA GLU A 279 46.18 28.22 19.29
C GLU A 279 47.17 27.05 19.22
N LEU A 280 47.69 26.64 20.38
CA LEU A 280 48.47 25.42 20.58
C LEU A 280 47.55 24.30 21.10
N ASN A 281 47.58 23.10 20.50
CA ASN A 281 46.68 22.01 20.91
C ASN A 281 46.96 21.51 22.35
N ILE A 282 48.23 21.23 22.70
CA ILE A 282 48.63 20.69 24.01
C ILE A 282 49.89 21.42 24.54
N PRO A 283 49.72 22.58 25.21
CA PRO A 283 50.84 23.38 25.73
C PRO A 283 51.33 22.91 27.10
N TYR A 284 52.66 22.81 27.25
CA TYR A 284 53.37 22.52 28.50
C TYR A 284 54.44 23.59 28.74
N TYR A 285 53.99 24.81 29.09
CA TYR A 285 54.88 25.97 29.24
C TYR A 285 55.96 25.79 30.31
N ASP A 286 55.64 25.09 31.41
CA ASP A 286 56.61 24.78 32.47
C ASP A 286 57.77 23.91 31.97
N TYR A 287 57.56 23.18 30.87
CA TYR A 287 58.56 22.36 30.20
C TYR A 287 59.08 22.98 28.90
N GLY A 288 58.62 24.19 28.54
CA GLY A 288 59.09 24.92 27.35
C GLY A 288 58.65 24.34 26.00
N PHE A 289 57.63 23.48 25.95
CA PHE A 289 57.17 22.90 24.68
C PHE A 289 55.64 22.86 24.53
N ALA A 290 55.18 22.68 23.29
CA ALA A 290 53.79 22.37 22.97
C ALA A 290 53.74 21.25 21.92
N ILE A 291 52.70 20.43 21.99
CA ILE A 291 52.45 19.36 21.01
C ILE A 291 51.32 19.81 20.09
N GLU A 292 51.65 19.92 18.81
CA GLU A 292 50.68 20.14 17.74
C GLU A 292 50.24 18.79 17.16
N VAL A 293 48.94 18.53 17.10
CA VAL A 293 48.41 17.28 16.57
C VAL A 293 48.07 17.48 15.10
N GLN A 294 48.76 16.74 14.22
CA GLN A 294 48.65 16.89 12.78
C GLN A 294 47.19 16.93 12.30
N GLY A 295 46.80 18.11 11.81
CA GLY A 295 45.56 18.33 11.06
C GLY A 295 45.75 18.15 9.56
N GLU A 296 44.65 18.28 8.82
CA GLU A 296 44.59 18.10 7.36
C GLU A 296 45.55 19.03 6.60
N GLN A 297 45.84 20.21 7.17
CA GLN A 297 46.77 21.19 6.59
C GLN A 297 48.20 20.68 6.44
N HIS A 298 48.63 19.67 7.21
CA HIS A 298 49.97 19.10 7.09
C HIS A 298 50.06 17.99 6.05
N GLU A 299 48.93 17.45 5.61
CA GLU A 299 48.89 16.35 4.64
C GLU A 299 48.56 16.84 3.23
N LYS A 300 47.77 17.92 3.11
CA LYS A 300 47.40 18.50 1.82
C LYS A 300 47.12 20.00 1.90
N PHE A 301 47.20 20.63 0.74
CA PHE A 301 46.80 22.02 0.56
C PHE A 301 45.33 22.24 0.96
N ASN A 302 45.14 23.13 1.92
CA ASN A 302 43.87 23.71 2.34
C ASN A 302 43.90 25.24 2.14
N LYS A 303 42.93 25.78 1.39
CA LYS A 303 42.82 27.21 1.06
C LYS A 303 42.83 28.14 2.27
N PHE A 304 42.13 27.75 3.33
CA PHE A 304 42.06 28.53 4.56
C PHE A 304 43.41 28.56 5.28
N PHE A 305 44.04 27.39 5.48
CA PHE A 305 45.30 27.30 6.21
C PHE A 305 46.51 27.83 5.43
N HIS A 306 46.48 27.78 4.10
CA HIS A 306 47.56 28.23 3.22
C HIS A 306 47.27 29.56 2.50
N ARG A 307 46.19 30.25 2.90
CA ARG A 307 45.81 31.59 2.40
C ARG A 307 45.69 31.67 0.88
N ASP A 308 45.07 30.66 0.29
CA ASP A 308 44.92 30.51 -1.17
C ASP A 308 46.24 30.45 -1.98
N ASP A 309 47.40 30.40 -1.33
CA ASP A 309 48.70 30.31 -2.00
C ASP A 309 49.32 28.91 -1.84
N PRO A 310 49.38 28.10 -2.92
CA PRO A 310 49.97 26.76 -2.92
C PRO A 310 51.42 26.70 -2.41
N ASN A 311 52.18 27.79 -2.54
CA ASN A 311 53.57 27.84 -2.07
C ASN A 311 53.68 27.81 -0.54
N ASN A 312 52.60 28.15 0.17
CA ASN A 312 52.55 28.07 1.63
C ASN A 312 52.39 26.63 2.15
N PHE A 313 52.13 25.64 1.27
CA PHE A 313 52.12 24.23 1.65
C PHE A 313 53.51 23.62 1.47
N ILE A 314 54.15 23.29 2.60
CA ILE A 314 55.46 22.62 2.64
C ILE A 314 55.24 21.22 3.18
N LYS A 315 55.67 20.21 2.42
CA LYS A 315 55.50 18.79 2.74
C LYS A 315 56.75 18.22 3.39
#